data_AF-A0A7S4MUZ4-F1
#
_entry.id   AF-A0A7S4MUZ4-F1
#
_cell.length_a   1.000
_cell.length_b   1.000
_cell.length_c   1.000
_cell.angle_alpha   90.00
_cell.angle_beta   90.00
_cell.angle_gamma   90.00
#
_symmetry.space_group_name_H-M   'P 1'
#
loop_
_entity.id
_entity.type
_entity.pdbx_description
1 polymer ?
#
loop_
_entity_poly.entity_id
_entity_poly.type
_entity_poly.pdbx_seq_one_letter_code
_entity_poly.pdbx_strand_id
1 'polypeptide(L)'
;ASVRFGSGGYTSARLRTKNLGGEFLHGRFEARIKIPTGRGMWPAFWMLPTEEISGGWPGSGEIDIMESIGSEPRAVHGSIHYGLPKPDNSYKVGSLTLPGTDGGTDAASASASA
;
A
#
# COMPACT_ATOMS: atom_id res chain seq x y z
N ALA A 1 7.91 6.89 14.13
CA ALA A 1 7.85 8.36 13.98
C ALA A 1 6.40 8.76 13.67
N SER A 2 5.78 9.61 14.48
CA SER A 2 4.46 10.19 14.19
C SER A 2 4.62 11.42 13.30
N VAL A 3 3.90 11.50 12.19
CA VAL A 3 3.85 12.71 11.35
C VAL A 3 2.57 13.46 11.69
N ARG A 4 2.67 14.77 11.95
CA ARG A 4 1.54 15.69 12.11
C ARG A 4 1.34 16.45 10.79
N PHE A 5 0.13 16.43 10.25
CA PHE A 5 -0.25 17.27 9.12
C PHE A 5 -1.15 18.41 9.64
N GLY A 6 -0.59 19.63 9.73
CA GLY A 6 -1.33 20.85 10.08
C GLY A 6 -1.97 20.88 11.47
N SER A 7 -2.85 21.86 11.70
CA SER A 7 -3.63 22.06 12.94
C SER A 7 -4.79 21.07 13.12
N GLY A 8 -4.85 20.00 12.31
CA GLY A 8 -5.93 19.01 12.26
C GLY A 8 -5.66 17.77 13.11
N GLY A 9 -6.70 17.25 13.77
CA GLY A 9 -6.63 16.26 14.85
C GLY A 9 -6.29 14.81 14.48
N TYR A 10 -5.41 14.57 13.51
CA TYR A 10 -4.99 13.22 13.12
C TYR A 10 -3.48 13.04 13.19
N THR A 11 -3.05 11.93 13.78
CA THR A 11 -1.66 11.47 13.78
C THR A 11 -1.59 10.04 13.30
N SER A 12 -0.60 9.72 12.47
CA SER A 12 -0.38 8.37 11.95
C SER A 12 1.13 8.08 11.82
N ALA A 13 1.48 6.90 11.33
CA ALA A 13 2.84 6.47 11.04
C ALA A 13 2.97 6.02 9.58
N ARG A 14 4.09 6.41 8.96
CA ARG A 14 4.55 5.88 7.66
C ARG A 14 5.98 5.38 7.85
N LEU A 15 6.17 4.07 7.82
CA LEU A 15 7.47 3.44 7.99
C LEU A 15 8.00 3.02 6.61
N ARG A 16 9.31 3.14 6.40
CA ARG A 16 9.99 2.80 5.15
C ARG A 16 11.34 2.17 5.45
N THR A 17 11.77 1.26 4.58
CA THR A 17 13.08 0.57 4.64
C THR A 17 14.11 1.13 3.66
N LYS A 18 13.79 2.21 2.93
CA LYS A 18 14.72 2.84 1.97
C LYS A 18 16.06 3.18 2.64
N ASN A 19 17.14 2.70 2.07
CA ASN A 19 18.54 2.81 2.51
C ASN A 19 18.83 2.17 3.87
N LEU A 20 18.09 1.12 4.25
CA LEU A 20 18.23 0.43 5.53
C LEU A 20 18.47 -1.10 5.40
N GLY A 21 18.69 -1.61 4.18
CA GLY A 21 18.91 -3.03 3.91
C GLY A 21 17.63 -3.85 3.74
N GLY A 22 16.48 -3.18 3.61
CA GLY A 22 15.18 -3.79 3.31
C GLY A 22 14.75 -3.57 1.87
N GLU A 23 15.73 -3.46 0.97
CA GLU A 23 15.55 -3.30 -0.47
C GLU A 23 15.95 -4.58 -1.18
N PHE A 24 15.03 -5.11 -1.98
CA PHE A 24 15.19 -6.39 -2.63
C PHE A 24 14.76 -6.27 -4.08
N LEU A 25 15.51 -6.92 -4.95
CA LEU A 25 15.12 -7.14 -6.33
C LEU A 25 14.60 -8.58 -6.44
N HIS A 26 13.32 -8.71 -6.78
CA HIS A 26 12.57 -9.97 -6.81
C HIS A 26 12.33 -10.61 -5.43
N GLY A 27 11.49 -11.64 -5.43
CA GLY A 27 11.21 -12.47 -4.26
C GLY A 27 9.73 -12.53 -3.90
N ARG A 28 9.46 -13.24 -2.80
CA ARG A 28 8.12 -13.36 -2.22
C ARG A 28 8.05 -12.57 -0.92
N PHE A 29 7.19 -11.57 -0.89
CA PHE A 29 6.97 -10.72 0.27
C PHE A 29 5.62 -11.05 0.86
N GLU A 30 5.57 -11.38 2.15
CA GLU A 30 4.34 -11.71 2.85
C GLU A 30 4.21 -10.89 4.13
N ALA A 31 3.00 -10.42 4.39
CA ALA A 31 2.65 -9.78 5.65
C ALA A 31 1.30 -10.30 6.15
N ARG A 32 1.20 -10.50 7.47
CA ARG A 32 -0.04 -10.84 8.16
C ARG A 32 -0.50 -9.65 8.97
N ILE A 33 -1.53 -8.95 8.51
CA ILE A 33 -1.92 -7.62 9.00
C ILE A 33 -3.38 -7.63 9.47
N LYS A 34 -3.64 -7.16 10.70
CA LYS A 34 -5.00 -6.83 11.14
C LYS A 34 -5.32 -5.40 10.68
N ILE A 35 -6.32 -5.26 9.81
CA ILE A 35 -6.65 -4.00 9.15
C ILE A 35 -7.61 -3.19 10.03
N PRO A 36 -7.33 -1.92 10.34
CA PRO A 36 -8.29 -1.04 11.01
C PRO A 36 -9.46 -0.69 10.09
N THR A 37 -10.67 -0.67 10.64
CA THR A 37 -11.89 -0.25 9.93
C THR A 37 -12.37 1.11 10.41
N GLY A 38 -13.26 1.75 9.64
CA GLY A 38 -13.84 3.04 9.96
C GLY A 38 -13.62 4.08 8.86
N ARG A 39 -14.59 4.98 8.71
CA ARG A 39 -14.53 6.04 7.70
C ARG A 39 -13.28 6.91 7.91
N GLY A 40 -12.53 7.14 6.84
CA GLY A 40 -11.29 7.92 6.85
C GLY A 40 -10.02 7.10 7.08
N MET A 41 -10.14 5.80 7.42
CA MET A 41 -8.99 4.91 7.47
C MET A 41 -8.58 4.46 6.06
N TRP A 42 -7.28 4.51 5.78
CA TRP A 42 -6.67 4.00 4.55
C TRP A 42 -5.29 3.39 4.86
N PRO A 43 -5.25 2.20 5.49
CA PRO A 43 -4.00 1.49 5.72
C PRO A 43 -3.50 0.88 4.39
N ALA A 44 -2.18 0.86 4.23
CA ALA A 44 -1.52 0.32 3.05
C ALA A 44 -0.23 -0.43 3.41
N PHE A 45 0.07 -1.49 2.66
CA PHE A 45 1.34 -2.19 2.62
C PHE A 45 1.79 -2.31 1.16
N TRP A 46 2.90 -1.66 0.85
CA TRP A 46 3.26 -1.34 -0.53
C TRP A 46 4.78 -1.19 -0.67
N MET A 47 5.25 -1.14 -1.91
CA MET A 47 6.66 -1.07 -2.26
C MET A 47 6.91 0.05 -3.27
N LEU A 48 8.05 0.71 -3.10
CA LEU A 48 8.63 1.65 -4.06
C LEU A 48 10.04 1.18 -4.44
N PRO A 49 10.54 1.56 -5.63
CA PRO A 49 11.94 1.37 -5.96
C PRO A 49 12.83 2.16 -5.00
N THR A 50 14.05 1.66 -4.77
CA THR A 50 15.04 2.37 -3.95
C THR A 50 15.35 3.73 -4.56
N GLU A 51 15.62 3.76 -5.86
CA GLU A 51 15.94 4.97 -6.61
C GLU A 51 14.82 5.31 -7.60
N GLU A 52 14.61 6.60 -7.81
CA GLU A 52 13.71 7.07 -8.85
C GLU A 52 14.36 6.87 -10.22
N ILE A 53 13.66 6.19 -11.10
CA ILE A 53 14.03 6.00 -12.51
C ILE A 53 12.92 6.56 -13.41
N SER A 54 13.24 6.81 -14.68
CA SER A 54 12.24 7.18 -15.71
C SER A 54 11.39 8.42 -15.36
N GLY A 55 12.02 9.45 -14.78
CA GLY A 55 11.37 10.74 -14.51
C GLY A 55 10.59 10.83 -13.20
N GLY A 56 10.77 9.87 -12.28
CA GLY A 56 10.09 9.83 -10.99
C GLY A 56 8.79 9.04 -11.05
N TRP A 57 7.87 9.29 -10.12
CA TRP A 57 6.61 8.57 -10.05
C TRP A 57 5.62 8.95 -11.18
N PRO A 58 4.88 7.98 -11.78
CA PRO A 58 4.95 6.53 -11.55
C PRO A 58 5.95 5.80 -12.44
N GLY A 59 6.75 6.51 -13.25
CA GLY A 59 7.71 5.89 -14.15
C GLY A 59 8.78 5.05 -13.46
N SER A 60 9.04 5.34 -12.18
CA SER A 60 9.90 4.50 -11.35
C SER A 60 9.24 3.19 -10.90
N GLY A 61 7.90 3.13 -10.89
CA GLY A 61 7.11 1.99 -10.43
C GLY A 61 6.60 2.12 -8.99
N GLU A 62 5.48 1.45 -8.72
CA GLU A 62 4.90 1.22 -7.39
C GLU A 62 4.16 -0.12 -7.42
N ILE A 63 4.28 -0.90 -6.34
CA ILE A 63 3.53 -2.14 -6.15
C ILE A 63 2.79 -2.04 -4.82
N ASP A 64 1.48 -1.89 -4.90
CA ASP A 64 0.59 -1.91 -3.74
C ASP A 64 0.16 -3.34 -3.49
N ILE A 65 0.77 -3.97 -2.48
CA ILE A 65 0.49 -5.37 -2.12
C ILE A 65 -0.88 -5.46 -1.44
N MET A 66 -1.21 -4.46 -0.62
CA MET A 66 -2.52 -4.33 0.03
C MET A 66 -2.83 -2.86 0.29
N GLU A 67 -3.95 -2.40 -0.24
CA GLU A 67 -4.66 -1.21 0.20
C GLU A 67 -6.05 -1.61 0.69
N SER A 68 -6.57 -0.91 1.68
CA SER A 68 -7.98 -1.05 2.08
C SER A 68 -8.60 0.30 2.35
N ILE A 69 -9.89 0.41 2.09
CA ILE A 69 -10.69 1.59 2.39
C ILE A 69 -11.49 1.26 3.63
N GLY A 70 -11.35 2.03 4.70
CA GLY A 70 -11.96 1.69 6.00
C GLY A 70 -13.49 1.65 6.00
N SER A 71 -14.14 2.26 5.00
CA SER A 71 -15.59 2.13 4.76
C SER A 71 -16.00 0.87 3.97
N GLU A 72 -15.03 0.14 3.44
CA GLU A 72 -15.17 -1.10 2.68
C GLU A 72 -14.39 -2.21 3.39
N PRO A 73 -14.76 -2.60 4.63
CA PRO A 73 -13.94 -3.45 5.50
C PRO A 73 -13.71 -4.87 4.98
N ARG A 74 -14.37 -5.23 3.87
CA ARG A 74 -14.26 -6.52 3.21
C ARG A 74 -13.45 -6.47 1.92
N ALA A 75 -13.08 -5.30 1.44
CA ALA A 75 -12.34 -5.14 0.21
C ALA A 75 -10.88 -4.83 0.52
N VAL A 76 -9.98 -5.58 -0.12
CA VAL A 76 -8.58 -5.20 -0.25
C VAL A 76 -8.24 -5.07 -1.73
N HIS A 77 -7.40 -4.10 -2.04
CA HIS A 77 -6.96 -3.79 -3.38
C HIS A 77 -5.47 -4.04 -3.50
N GLY A 78 -5.05 -4.56 -4.65
CA GLY A 78 -3.66 -4.60 -5.05
C GLY A 78 -3.51 -3.85 -6.37
N SER A 79 -2.49 -3.00 -6.46
CA SER A 79 -2.29 -2.10 -7.59
C SER A 79 -0.84 -2.15 -8.07
N ILE A 80 -0.66 -1.86 -9.36
CA ILE A 80 0.64 -1.49 -9.93
C ILE A 80 0.51 -0.12 -10.58
N HIS A 81 1.43 0.79 -10.28
CA HIS A 81 1.54 2.08 -10.97
C HIS A 81 2.81 2.09 -11.83
N TYR A 82 2.65 2.54 -13.07
CA TYR A 82 3.72 2.53 -14.08
C TYR A 82 3.46 3.59 -15.16
N GLY A 83 4.28 3.62 -16.21
CA GLY A 83 4.13 4.51 -17.35
C GLY A 83 5.12 5.68 -17.28
N LEU A 84 4.72 6.85 -17.74
CA LEU A 84 5.52 8.07 -17.63
C LEU A 84 4.95 8.99 -16.56
N PRO A 85 5.67 10.04 -16.16
CA PRO A 85 5.08 11.12 -15.39
C PRO A 85 3.81 11.65 -16.05
N LYS A 86 2.93 12.24 -15.24
CA LYS A 86 1.67 12.86 -15.69
C LYS A 86 1.91 13.74 -16.93
N PRO A 87 1.07 13.66 -17.99
CA PRO A 87 -0.26 13.03 -18.04
C PRO A 87 -0.28 11.55 -18.41
N ASP A 88 0.85 10.95 -18.75
CA ASP A 88 0.92 9.61 -19.34
C ASP A 88 1.13 8.50 -18.29
N ASN A 89 0.68 8.78 -17.06
CA ASN A 89 0.70 7.83 -15.95
C ASN A 89 -0.35 6.73 -16.17
N SER A 90 0.01 5.49 -15.85
CA SER A 90 -0.86 4.31 -15.97
C SER A 90 -0.90 3.52 -14.66
N TYR A 91 -1.97 2.76 -14.47
CA TYR A 91 -2.09 1.84 -13.34
C TYR A 91 -2.99 0.67 -13.69
N LYS A 92 -2.85 -0.45 -12.96
CA LYS A 92 -3.81 -1.54 -12.93
C LYS A 92 -4.14 -1.88 -11.49
N VAL A 93 -5.40 -2.17 -11.22
CA VAL A 93 -5.90 -2.54 -9.90
C VAL A 93 -6.67 -3.85 -9.98
N GLY A 94 -6.48 -4.70 -8.97
CA GLY A 94 -7.30 -5.87 -8.68
C GLY A 94 -7.84 -5.80 -7.26
N SER A 95 -8.99 -6.41 -7.02
CA SER A 95 -9.62 -6.43 -5.69
C SER A 95 -9.92 -7.85 -5.25
N LEU A 96 -9.76 -8.11 -3.96
CA LEU A 96 -10.16 -9.34 -3.31
C LEU A 96 -11.15 -9.03 -2.18
N THR A 97 -12.23 -9.81 -2.13
CA THR A 97 -13.18 -9.78 -1.01
C THR A 97 -12.70 -10.73 0.08
N LEU A 98 -12.49 -10.21 1.29
CA LEU A 98 -12.08 -11.00 2.44
C LEU A 98 -13.26 -11.86 2.99
N PRO A 99 -12.97 -13.10 3.41
CA PRO A 99 -13.96 -13.96 4.09
C PRO A 99 -14.25 -13.43 5.51
N GLY A 100 -15.46 -13.65 6.03
CA GLY A 100 -15.88 -13.24 7.39
C GLY A 100 -17.22 -12.50 7.44
N THR A 101 -17.66 -12.04 8.62
CA THR A 101 -18.74 -11.05 8.85
C THR A 101 -18.15 -9.78 9.46
N ASP A 102 -18.90 -8.68 9.47
CA ASP A 102 -18.41 -7.28 9.45
C ASP A 102 -17.78 -6.77 10.78
N GLY A 103 -17.21 -7.66 11.60
CA GLY A 103 -16.70 -7.43 12.96
C GLY A 103 -15.19 -7.47 13.15
N GLY A 104 -14.42 -7.23 12.08
CA GLY A 104 -12.96 -7.23 12.11
C GLY A 104 -12.40 -8.46 11.42
N THR A 105 -11.70 -8.24 10.32
CA THR A 105 -11.01 -9.30 9.59
C THR A 105 -9.90 -9.83 10.47
N ASP A 106 -10.00 -11.10 10.87
CA ASP A 106 -8.82 -11.86 11.27
C ASP A 106 -7.77 -11.72 10.16
N ALA A 107 -6.52 -11.53 10.58
CA ALA A 107 -5.45 -10.92 9.79
C ALA A 107 -5.49 -11.23 8.28
N ALA A 108 -5.55 -10.18 7.46
CA ALA A 108 -5.35 -10.30 6.02
C ALA A 108 -3.90 -10.73 5.76
N SER A 109 -3.75 -11.82 4.99
CA SER A 109 -2.47 -12.19 4.40
C SER A 109 -2.30 -11.42 3.10
N ALA A 110 -1.30 -10.54 3.03
CA ALA A 110 -0.92 -9.83 1.83
C ALA A 110 0.36 -10.47 1.28
N SER A 111 0.35 -10.87 0.01
CA SER A 111 1.52 -11.48 -0.64
C SER A 111 1.77 -10.89 -2.02
N ALA A 112 3.02 -10.56 -2.34
CA ALA A 112 3.45 -10.24 -3.70
C ALA A 112 4.64 -11.10 -4.10
N SER A 113 4.71 -11.45 -5.38
CA SER A 113 5.83 -12.14 -6.01
C SER A 113 6.30 -11.33 -7.22
N ALA A 114 7.60 -11.03 -7.26
CA ALA A 114 8.26 -10.30 -8.34
C ALA A 114 9.53 -11.03 -8.81
#